data_AF-A0A7X8SHK5-F1
#
_entry.id   AF-A0A7X8SHK5-F1
#
_cell.length_a   1.000
_cell.length_b   1.000
_cell.length_c   1.000
_cell.angle_alpha   90.00
_cell.angle_beta   90.00
_cell.angle_gamma   90.00
#
_symmetry.space_group_name_H-M   'P 1'
#
loop_
_entity.id
_entity.type
_entity.pdbx_description
1 polymer ?
#
loop_
_entity_poly.entity_id
_entity_poly.type
_entity_poly.pdbx_seq_one_letter_code
_entity_poly.pdbx_strand_id
1 'polypeptide(L)'
;MEFKIFHIRKDSSPPYNTEREEVLPMDGLLVVLEHHFYELEFHYFELPVDVQVRIDGVEIEDSLVKNDINNGVITIGLGQHFSNQLGVVKVSCGSESFQVRVDASKLSSEDAESMITYLYKKNKSVIMKLFTKDDEEFEDGSPNNNVLSITRLSPLDTFINNMEAMLPELAHSPRYSTVQKREIQDFATANIDNQSIDWLIEHLDELYFDDSLKDHPDAIEINGQYTVIDRIDAPVIKMEYATYENECILGGFYWARKLIDDLFTHIDHLNEQKNYFQADGNGYATFESAQVIINAQAIEDVNELKTRLYRVERKYRQLLPNTKPNVYPPKLTKQFSSVNLYSNIFLSLLQVYNLKIDTDSSASSMKTSFLDQIYEMYTYYQLKDALLECFKDYNVRIEEDEVEEGEFIPKRISIIPVKGKWMMNFLYQPQIGREPKDTHLVLHGKPHRDSFYYTPDFVVEYMDPHLSLRYGILDAKYKMAKTVLEQDLKEASFKYYTCVRVIGEKRDHQKPDFLWLICPNACYGRPVWTMNYDENFLPIIGIVMNNAESNDPIKQCIKKMMKEWSVGV
;
A
#
# COMPACT_ATOMS: atom_id res chain seq x y z
N MET A 1 -32.36 -10.42 21.88
CA MET A 1 -33.04 -10.41 20.58
C MET A 1 -32.37 -11.46 19.70
N GLU A 2 -33.09 -12.16 18.83
CA GLU A 2 -32.53 -13.14 17.88
C GLU A 2 -32.62 -12.57 16.46
N PHE A 3 -31.55 -12.72 15.66
CA PHE A 3 -31.45 -12.13 14.33
C PHE A 3 -31.37 -13.21 13.25
N LYS A 4 -32.19 -13.08 12.21
CA LYS A 4 -32.28 -14.02 11.09
C LYS A 4 -32.24 -13.30 9.76
N ILE A 5 -31.65 -13.96 8.76
CA ILE A 5 -31.53 -13.47 7.39
C ILE A 5 -32.16 -14.52 6.47
N PHE A 6 -32.97 -14.08 5.52
CA PHE A 6 -33.62 -14.94 4.54
C PHE A 6 -33.28 -14.49 3.13
N HIS A 7 -32.99 -15.46 2.25
CA HIS A 7 -32.82 -15.23 0.82
C HIS A 7 -33.98 -15.85 0.03
N ILE A 8 -34.35 -15.23 -1.08
CA ILE A 8 -35.44 -15.72 -1.93
C ILE A 8 -34.83 -16.31 -3.20
N ARG A 9 -34.89 -17.65 -3.34
CA ARG A 9 -34.53 -18.32 -4.59
C ARG A 9 -35.71 -18.29 -5.55
N LYS A 10 -35.48 -17.85 -6.78
CA LYS A 10 -36.41 -18.06 -7.91
C LYS A 10 -35.98 -19.32 -8.64
N ASP A 11 -36.86 -20.32 -8.69
CA ASP A 11 -36.66 -21.46 -9.58
C ASP A 11 -36.52 -21.01 -11.03
N SER A 12 -35.70 -21.71 -11.82
CA SER A 12 -35.43 -21.33 -13.21
C SER A 12 -36.55 -21.75 -14.18
N SER A 13 -37.54 -22.52 -13.73
CA SER A 13 -38.61 -23.09 -14.56
C SER A 13 -40.02 -22.78 -14.00
N PRO A 14 -40.98 -22.36 -14.84
CA PRO A 14 -42.36 -22.08 -14.40
C PRO A 14 -43.12 -23.33 -13.91
N PRO A 15 -44.03 -23.19 -12.92
CA PRO A 15 -44.34 -21.96 -12.19
C PRO A 15 -43.17 -21.60 -11.27
N TYR A 16 -42.73 -20.34 -11.34
CA TYR A 16 -41.61 -19.84 -10.55
C TYR A 16 -41.97 -19.95 -9.06
N ASN A 17 -41.53 -21.00 -8.39
CA ASN A 17 -41.61 -21.07 -6.94
C ASN A 17 -40.54 -20.13 -6.38
N THR A 18 -40.97 -19.23 -5.50
CA THR A 18 -40.08 -18.43 -4.66
C THR A 18 -40.00 -19.12 -3.31
N GLU A 19 -38.98 -19.94 -3.11
CA GLU A 19 -38.70 -20.51 -1.80
C GLU A 19 -37.90 -19.51 -0.97
N ARG A 20 -38.42 -19.24 0.24
CA ARG A 20 -37.77 -18.42 1.26
C ARG A 20 -36.91 -19.35 2.11
N GLU A 21 -35.60 -19.21 1.98
CA GLU A 21 -34.62 -20.04 2.69
C GLU A 21 -33.90 -19.19 3.74
N GLU A 22 -33.74 -19.72 4.96
CA GLU A 22 -32.94 -19.08 6.01
C GLU A 22 -31.45 -19.24 5.72
N VAL A 23 -30.70 -18.15 5.88
CA VAL A 23 -29.24 -18.19 5.86
C VAL A 23 -28.77 -18.74 7.20
N LEU A 24 -28.23 -19.95 7.18
CA LEU A 24 -27.70 -20.59 8.38
C LEU A 24 -26.28 -20.11 8.67
N PRO A 25 -25.89 -19.97 9.95
CA PRO A 25 -24.55 -19.55 10.31
C PRO A 25 -23.51 -20.59 9.90
N MET A 26 -22.39 -20.13 9.34
CA MET A 26 -21.16 -20.89 9.12
C MET A 26 -20.14 -20.41 10.15
N ASP A 27 -19.57 -21.32 10.94
CA ASP A 27 -18.61 -21.02 12.02
C ASP A 27 -19.07 -19.95 13.02
N GLY A 28 -20.39 -19.89 13.29
CA GLY A 28 -20.98 -18.95 14.24
C GLY A 28 -21.25 -17.55 13.68
N LEU A 29 -21.01 -17.32 12.39
CA LEU A 29 -21.33 -16.08 11.69
C LEU A 29 -22.35 -16.31 10.56
N LEU A 30 -23.27 -15.37 10.36
CA LEU A 30 -24.17 -15.38 9.20
C LEU A 30 -23.39 -14.89 7.98
N VAL A 31 -23.36 -15.67 6.90
CA VAL A 31 -22.63 -15.36 5.67
C VAL A 31 -23.60 -14.99 4.56
N VAL A 32 -23.45 -13.79 3.99
CA VAL A 32 -24.28 -13.26 2.91
C VAL A 32 -23.43 -12.79 1.73
N LEU A 33 -24.07 -12.65 0.57
CA LEU A 33 -23.45 -12.18 -0.66
C LEU A 33 -23.91 -10.75 -0.94
N GLU A 34 -22.96 -9.84 -1.12
CA GLU A 34 -23.14 -8.39 -1.26
C GLU A 34 -24.35 -7.97 -2.14
N HIS A 35 -24.57 -8.64 -3.27
CA HIS A 35 -25.59 -8.25 -4.26
C HIS A 35 -26.90 -9.04 -4.20
N HIS A 36 -26.98 -10.01 -3.30
CA HIS A 36 -28.20 -10.78 -3.15
C HIS A 36 -29.27 -9.97 -2.44
N PHE A 37 -30.52 -10.33 -2.73
CA PHE A 37 -31.67 -9.72 -2.07
C PHE A 37 -31.99 -10.52 -0.81
N TYR A 38 -32.04 -9.82 0.31
CA TYR A 38 -32.30 -10.40 1.62
C TYR A 38 -33.50 -9.76 2.29
N GLU A 39 -34.18 -10.56 3.10
CA GLU A 39 -35.13 -10.11 4.10
C GLU A 39 -34.50 -10.33 5.48
N LEU A 40 -34.61 -9.35 6.37
CA LEU A 40 -33.99 -9.39 7.69
C LEU A 40 -35.07 -9.45 8.76
N GLU A 41 -34.88 -10.26 9.79
CA GLU A 41 -35.81 -10.38 10.92
C GLU A 41 -35.11 -10.28 12.27
N PHE A 42 -35.69 -9.49 13.17
CA PHE A 42 -35.31 -9.42 14.57
C PHE A 42 -36.45 -9.93 15.44
N HIS A 43 -36.24 -11.07 16.08
CA HIS A 43 -37.18 -11.72 16.97
C HIS A 43 -36.91 -11.27 18.40
N TYR A 44 -37.95 -10.78 19.07
CA TYR A 44 -37.86 -10.24 20.42
C TYR A 44 -38.95 -10.83 21.34
N PHE A 45 -38.58 -11.07 22.59
CA PHE A 45 -39.49 -11.56 23.62
C PHE A 45 -40.18 -10.43 24.39
N GLU A 46 -39.52 -9.28 24.48
CA GLU A 46 -40.03 -8.04 25.09
C GLU A 46 -39.94 -6.92 24.08
N LEU A 47 -40.95 -6.04 24.02
CA LEU A 47 -41.01 -4.95 23.05
C LEU A 47 -39.79 -4.03 23.21
N PRO A 48 -38.91 -3.92 22.21
CA PRO A 48 -37.72 -3.08 22.32
C PRO A 48 -38.10 -1.60 22.41
N VAL A 49 -37.34 -0.86 23.21
CA VAL A 49 -37.53 0.58 23.43
C VAL A 49 -37.25 1.38 22.15
N ASP A 50 -36.34 0.86 21.32
CA ASP A 50 -35.95 1.41 20.04
C ASP A 50 -36.01 0.31 18.97
N VAL A 51 -36.73 0.60 17.89
CA VAL A 51 -36.92 -0.28 16.73
C VAL A 51 -36.11 0.18 15.52
N GLN A 52 -35.30 1.23 15.68
CA GLN A 52 -34.45 1.77 14.64
C GLN A 52 -33.40 0.73 14.26
N VAL A 53 -33.40 0.34 12.98
CA VAL A 53 -32.42 -0.59 12.45
C VAL A 53 -31.33 0.18 11.72
N ARG A 54 -30.08 -0.16 12.03
CA ARG A 54 -28.90 0.39 11.36
C ARG A 54 -28.04 -0.74 10.83
N ILE A 55 -27.52 -0.55 9.62
CA ILE A 55 -26.49 -1.41 9.01
C ILE A 55 -25.24 -0.56 8.86
N ASP A 56 -24.19 -0.96 9.56
CA ASP A 56 -22.90 -0.25 9.64
C ASP A 56 -23.04 1.24 9.95
N GLY A 57 -23.93 1.57 10.90
CA GLY A 57 -24.22 2.95 11.32
C GLY A 57 -25.19 3.70 10.42
N VAL A 58 -25.50 3.21 9.22
CA VAL A 58 -26.50 3.80 8.32
C VAL A 58 -27.89 3.34 8.73
N GLU A 59 -28.77 4.30 9.03
CA GLU A 59 -30.17 4.03 9.37
C GLU A 59 -30.97 3.59 8.13
N ILE A 60 -31.75 2.52 8.28
CA ILE A 60 -32.65 2.05 7.24
C ILE A 60 -33.93 2.88 7.27
N GLU A 61 -34.43 3.25 6.10
CA GLU A 61 -35.70 3.98 5.97
C GLU A 61 -36.86 3.27 6.68
N ASP A 62 -37.57 3.99 7.56
CA ASP A 62 -38.72 3.49 8.31
C ASP A 62 -39.79 2.82 7.43
N SER A 63 -39.93 3.22 6.16
CA SER A 63 -40.87 2.61 5.22
C SER A 63 -40.57 1.16 4.88
N LEU A 64 -39.32 0.71 5.06
CA LEU A 64 -38.89 -0.66 4.81
C LEU A 64 -38.98 -1.53 6.07
N VAL A 65 -39.14 -0.90 7.25
CA VAL A 65 -39.21 -1.57 8.55
C VAL A 65 -40.66 -1.81 8.93
N LYS A 66 -40.99 -3.06 9.25
CA LYS A 66 -42.31 -3.46 9.73
C LYS A 66 -42.16 -4.13 11.08
N ASN A 67 -42.86 -3.61 12.09
CA ASN A 67 -42.89 -4.23 13.41
C ASN A 67 -44.22 -4.96 13.62
N ASP A 68 -44.18 -6.30 13.68
CA ASP A 68 -45.32 -7.13 14.07
C ASP A 68 -45.26 -7.44 15.57
N ILE A 69 -45.96 -6.60 16.33
CA ILE A 69 -46.01 -6.68 17.79
C ILE A 69 -46.62 -7.99 18.29
N ASN A 70 -47.55 -8.58 17.54
CA ASN A 70 -48.24 -9.80 17.97
C ASN A 70 -47.33 -11.04 17.89
N ASN A 71 -46.44 -11.04 16.90
CA ASN A 71 -45.49 -12.13 16.68
C ASN A 71 -44.11 -11.85 17.30
N GLY A 72 -43.86 -10.62 17.77
CA GLY A 72 -42.58 -10.23 18.36
C GLY A 72 -41.47 -10.14 17.32
N VAL A 73 -41.76 -9.65 16.11
CA VAL A 73 -40.81 -9.64 14.99
C VAL A 73 -40.74 -8.27 14.34
N ILE A 74 -39.52 -7.75 14.16
CA ILE A 74 -39.23 -6.61 13.29
C ILE A 74 -38.67 -7.16 11.98
N THR A 75 -39.33 -6.86 10.86
CA THR A 75 -38.94 -7.32 9.53
C THR A 75 -38.49 -6.15 8.68
N ILE A 76 -37.38 -6.32 7.97
CA ILE A 76 -36.94 -5.42 6.91
C ILE A 76 -37.22 -6.12 5.59
N GLY A 77 -38.02 -5.45 4.74
CA GLY A 77 -38.44 -6.00 3.45
C GLY A 77 -37.29 -6.36 2.52
N LEU A 78 -37.59 -7.13 1.46
CA LEU A 78 -36.61 -7.61 0.50
C LEU A 78 -35.80 -6.46 -0.14
N GLY A 79 -34.48 -6.47 0.03
CA GLY A 79 -33.58 -5.45 -0.50
C GLY A 79 -32.13 -5.93 -0.61
N GLN A 80 -31.30 -5.17 -1.32
CA GLN A 80 -29.84 -5.37 -1.36
C GLN A 80 -29.19 -4.66 -0.16
N HIS A 81 -29.53 -5.11 1.05
CA HIS A 81 -29.16 -4.47 2.30
C HIS A 81 -27.64 -4.41 2.56
N PHE A 82 -26.89 -5.30 1.92
CA PHE A 82 -25.44 -5.43 2.04
C PHE A 82 -24.70 -5.01 0.76
N SER A 83 -25.35 -4.24 -0.12
CA SER A 83 -24.71 -3.76 -1.35
C SER A 83 -23.49 -2.90 -1.01
N ASN A 84 -22.41 -3.07 -1.78
CA ASN A 84 -21.15 -2.35 -1.62
C ASN A 84 -20.45 -2.59 -0.27
N GLN A 85 -20.83 -3.65 0.45
CA GLN A 85 -20.22 -4.04 1.72
C GLN A 85 -19.35 -5.28 1.56
N LEU A 86 -18.19 -5.31 2.22
CA LEU A 86 -17.30 -6.47 2.26
C LEU A 86 -16.77 -6.68 3.69
N GLY A 87 -16.69 -7.93 4.12
CA GLY A 87 -16.20 -8.30 5.44
C GLY A 87 -17.28 -8.31 6.51
N VAL A 88 -16.92 -8.05 7.77
CA VAL A 88 -17.85 -8.14 8.89
C VAL A 88 -18.62 -6.83 9.06
N VAL A 89 -19.90 -6.86 8.75
CA VAL A 89 -20.87 -5.76 8.88
C VAL A 89 -21.60 -5.86 10.20
N LYS A 90 -21.75 -4.73 10.90
CA LYS A 90 -22.57 -4.64 12.11
C LYS A 90 -24.01 -4.31 11.75
N VAL A 91 -24.93 -5.19 12.09
CA VAL A 91 -26.38 -4.96 11.98
C VAL A 91 -26.93 -4.74 13.38
N SER A 92 -27.55 -3.60 13.65
CA SER A 92 -28.07 -3.27 14.97
C SER A 92 -29.54 -2.89 14.94
N CYS A 93 -30.30 -3.33 15.94
CA CYS A 93 -31.66 -2.90 16.20
C CYS A 93 -31.71 -2.34 17.63
N GLY A 94 -31.88 -1.02 17.76
CA GLY A 94 -31.73 -0.33 19.04
C GLY A 94 -30.35 -0.57 19.67
N SER A 95 -30.31 -1.11 20.89
CA SER A 95 -29.07 -1.39 21.63
C SER A 95 -28.40 -2.74 21.28
N GLU A 96 -29.12 -3.63 20.59
CA GLU A 96 -28.63 -4.96 20.22
C GLU A 96 -27.85 -4.90 18.91
N SER A 97 -26.76 -5.66 18.81
CA SER A 97 -25.95 -5.71 17.60
C SER A 97 -25.47 -7.10 17.24
N PHE A 98 -25.51 -7.39 15.95
CA PHE A 98 -25.17 -8.66 15.33
C PHE A 98 -24.08 -8.44 14.29
N GLN A 99 -23.25 -9.46 14.06
CA GLN A 99 -22.20 -9.46 13.05
C GLN A 99 -22.59 -10.35 11.88
N VAL A 100 -22.47 -9.83 10.67
CA VAL A 100 -22.77 -10.53 9.42
C VAL A 100 -21.53 -10.45 8.53
N ARG A 101 -21.06 -11.60 8.03
CA ARG A 101 -19.97 -11.63 7.04
C ARG A 101 -20.56 -11.45 5.65
N VAL A 102 -20.08 -10.46 4.92
CA VAL A 102 -20.47 -10.17 3.54
C VAL A 102 -19.32 -10.55 2.60
N ASP A 103 -19.60 -11.46 1.66
CA ASP A 103 -18.64 -11.93 0.66
C ASP A 103 -18.97 -11.30 -0.73
N ALA A 104 -17.95 -11.02 -1.54
CA ALA A 104 -18.11 -10.36 -2.84
C ALA A 104 -18.61 -11.35 -3.91
N SER A 105 -19.74 -11.05 -4.55
CA SER A 105 -20.34 -11.94 -5.55
C SER A 105 -20.00 -11.61 -7.02
N LYS A 106 -19.38 -10.46 -7.28
CA LYS A 106 -19.05 -9.97 -8.64
C LYS A 106 -17.62 -10.24 -9.08
N LEU A 107 -16.74 -10.55 -8.13
CA LEU A 107 -15.33 -10.87 -8.36
C LEU A 107 -15.05 -12.26 -7.82
N SER A 108 -14.29 -13.06 -8.58
CA SER A 108 -13.69 -14.27 -8.03
C SER A 108 -12.62 -13.89 -7.00
N SER A 109 -12.27 -14.82 -6.10
CA SER A 109 -11.15 -14.62 -5.18
C SER A 109 -9.85 -14.26 -5.92
N GLU A 110 -9.60 -14.90 -7.06
CA GLU A 110 -8.42 -14.68 -7.90
C GLU A 110 -8.41 -13.29 -8.57
N ASP A 111 -9.57 -12.81 -9.06
CA ASP A 111 -9.71 -11.47 -9.64
C ASP A 111 -9.47 -10.40 -8.58
N ALA A 112 -10.09 -10.53 -7.41
CA ALA A 112 -9.90 -9.59 -6.31
C ALA A 112 -8.44 -9.58 -5.82
N GLU A 113 -7.81 -10.76 -5.73
CA GLU A 113 -6.41 -10.88 -5.35
C GLU A 113 -5.49 -10.15 -6.32
N SER A 114 -5.71 -10.39 -7.60
CA SER A 114 -4.92 -9.78 -8.65
C SER A 114 -5.12 -8.27 -8.71
N MET A 115 -6.35 -7.78 -8.49
CA MET A 115 -6.66 -6.35 -8.39
C MET A 115 -5.92 -5.68 -7.22
N ILE A 116 -5.99 -6.26 -6.03
CA ILE A 116 -5.33 -5.73 -4.83
C ILE A 116 -3.80 -5.76 -5.00
N THR A 117 -3.25 -6.86 -5.51
CA THR A 117 -1.82 -6.99 -5.81
C THR A 117 -1.37 -5.95 -6.82
N TYR A 118 -2.14 -5.74 -7.88
CA TYR A 118 -1.85 -4.74 -8.90
C TYR A 118 -1.85 -3.33 -8.31
N LEU A 119 -2.88 -2.97 -7.56
CA LEU A 119 -3.00 -1.67 -6.92
C LEU A 119 -1.90 -1.42 -5.88
N TYR A 120 -1.56 -2.44 -5.09
CA TYR A 120 -0.47 -2.33 -4.13
C TYR A 120 0.84 -1.99 -4.84
N LYS A 121 1.16 -2.67 -5.94
CA LYS A 121 2.36 -2.40 -6.74
C LYS A 121 2.36 -0.98 -7.35
N LYS A 122 1.18 -0.42 -7.66
CA LYS A 122 1.05 0.92 -8.25
C LYS A 122 1.08 2.04 -7.22
N ASN A 123 0.37 1.87 -6.11
CA ASN A 123 0.27 2.88 -5.06
C ASN A 123 0.07 2.23 -3.67
N LYS A 124 1.18 1.79 -3.07
CA LYS A 124 1.23 1.17 -1.75
C LYS A 124 0.55 2.02 -0.68
N SER A 125 0.88 3.30 -0.63
CA SER A 125 0.35 4.22 0.39
C SER A 125 -1.16 4.33 0.37
N VAL A 126 -1.75 4.36 -0.82
CA VAL A 126 -3.20 4.48 -0.97
C VAL A 126 -3.89 3.18 -0.55
N ILE A 127 -3.44 2.03 -1.07
CA ILE A 127 -4.01 0.74 -0.67
C ILE A 127 -3.93 0.57 0.84
N MET A 128 -2.78 0.85 1.44
CA MET A 128 -2.67 0.74 2.89
C MET A 128 -3.61 1.67 3.65
N LYS A 129 -3.79 2.94 3.22
CA LYS A 129 -4.77 3.85 3.84
C LYS A 129 -6.18 3.26 3.83
N LEU A 130 -6.57 2.65 2.72
CA LEU A 130 -7.89 2.06 2.56
C LEU A 130 -8.11 0.81 3.42
N PHE A 131 -7.04 0.04 3.64
CA PHE A 131 -7.00 -1.10 4.56
C PHE A 131 -6.50 -0.72 5.96
N THR A 132 -6.59 0.56 6.37
CA THR A 132 -6.30 0.99 7.74
C THR A 132 -7.44 1.86 8.26
N LYS A 133 -7.79 1.71 9.54
CA LYS A 133 -8.81 2.56 10.17
C LYS A 133 -8.28 3.99 10.30
N ASP A 134 -9.11 4.99 9.99
CA ASP A 134 -8.85 6.37 10.41
C ASP A 134 -9.06 6.45 11.92
N ASP A 135 -8.07 6.95 12.65
CA ASP A 135 -8.06 7.08 14.13
C ASP A 135 -9.08 8.10 14.66
N GLU A 136 -9.98 8.64 13.85
CA GLU A 136 -10.82 9.80 14.20
C GLU A 136 -12.15 9.49 14.91
N GLU A 137 -12.52 8.21 15.11
CA GLU A 137 -13.78 7.84 15.79
C GLU A 137 -13.59 7.14 17.14
N PHE A 138 -12.68 7.64 17.98
CA PHE A 138 -12.72 7.37 19.42
C PHE A 138 -12.77 8.70 20.18
N GLU A 139 -13.94 9.02 20.75
CA GLU A 139 -14.16 10.19 21.62
C GLU A 139 -13.37 10.13 22.95
N ASP A 140 -12.63 9.05 23.22
CA ASP A 140 -11.78 8.94 24.40
C ASP A 140 -10.31 9.15 24.00
N GLY A 141 -9.74 10.26 24.47
CA GLY A 141 -8.44 10.84 24.07
C GLY A 141 -7.18 10.02 24.40
N SER A 142 -7.22 8.69 24.27
CA SER A 142 -6.02 7.87 24.11
C SER A 142 -5.77 7.62 22.62
N PRO A 143 -4.64 8.07 22.05
CA PRO A 143 -4.28 7.71 20.68
C PRO A 143 -3.92 6.23 20.69
N ASN A 144 -4.91 5.37 20.45
CA ASN A 144 -4.71 3.95 20.28
C ASN A 144 -4.16 3.75 18.86
N ASN A 145 -2.87 4.05 18.70
CA ASN A 145 -2.06 3.76 17.52
C ASN A 145 -2.00 2.23 17.35
N ASN A 146 -3.07 1.57 16.89
CA ASN A 146 -3.30 0.13 17.09
C ASN A 146 -3.65 -0.66 15.81
N VAL A 147 -3.25 -0.18 14.63
CA VAL A 147 -3.27 -0.99 13.39
C VAL A 147 -1.86 -1.14 12.82
N LEU A 148 -1.51 -2.35 12.36
CA LEU A 148 -0.35 -2.60 11.50
C LEU A 148 -0.52 -1.86 10.17
N SER A 149 -0.09 -0.61 10.16
CA SER A 149 0.06 0.17 8.96
C SER A 149 1.53 0.21 8.57
N ILE A 150 1.80 0.15 7.26
CA ILE A 150 3.12 0.39 6.65
C ILE A 150 3.69 1.78 7.06
N THR A 151 2.87 2.68 7.59
CA THR A 151 3.34 3.89 8.28
C THR A 151 4.32 3.59 9.42
N ARG A 152 4.34 2.36 9.99
CA ARG A 152 5.33 1.91 10.97
C ARG A 152 6.63 1.32 10.40
N LEU A 153 6.69 1.02 9.09
CA LEU A 153 7.96 0.70 8.43
C LEU A 153 8.74 1.97 8.07
N SER A 154 8.06 3.11 7.90
CA SER A 154 8.72 4.40 7.60
C SER A 154 9.79 4.79 8.64
N PRO A 155 9.57 4.65 9.96
CA PRO A 155 10.62 4.88 10.96
C PRO A 155 11.84 3.95 10.80
N LEU A 156 11.63 2.68 10.43
CA LEU A 156 12.70 1.72 10.21
C LEU A 156 13.46 2.03 8.91
N ASP A 157 12.75 2.38 7.84
CA ASP A 157 13.35 2.83 6.58
C ASP A 157 14.11 4.14 6.77
N THR A 158 13.56 5.09 7.52
CA THR A 158 14.21 6.35 7.91
C THR A 158 15.48 6.09 8.69
N PHE A 159 15.46 5.15 9.64
CA PHE A 159 16.67 4.73 10.36
C PHE A 159 17.72 4.17 9.40
N ILE A 160 17.35 3.25 8.51
CA ILE A 160 18.29 2.67 7.53
C ILE A 160 18.86 3.77 6.63
N ASN A 161 18.02 4.65 6.08
CA ASN A 161 18.42 5.77 5.23
C ASN A 161 19.38 6.73 5.95
N ASN A 162 19.07 7.09 7.20
CA ASN A 162 19.91 7.94 8.03
C ASN A 162 21.29 7.30 8.29
N MET A 163 21.31 6.02 8.62
CA MET A 163 22.56 5.28 8.84
C MET A 163 23.35 5.10 7.54
N GLU A 164 22.69 4.90 6.39
CA GLU A 164 23.34 4.87 5.08
C GLU A 164 23.99 6.22 4.73
N ALA A 165 23.29 7.33 4.99
CA ALA A 165 23.76 8.68 4.73
C ALA A 165 24.92 9.09 5.67
N MET A 166 24.90 8.64 6.92
CA MET A 166 25.93 8.94 7.93
C MET A 166 27.17 8.04 7.81
N LEU A 167 27.07 6.92 7.10
CA LEU A 167 28.16 5.96 6.94
C LEU A 167 29.46 6.56 6.39
N PRO A 168 29.46 7.39 5.33
CA PRO A 168 30.69 7.95 4.78
C PRO A 168 31.40 8.86 5.79
N GLU A 169 30.66 9.71 6.51
CA GLU A 169 31.22 10.61 7.52
C GLU A 169 31.82 9.83 8.69
N LEU A 170 31.12 8.78 9.16
CA LEU A 170 31.64 7.90 10.20
C LEU A 170 32.89 7.12 9.74
N ALA A 171 32.97 6.74 8.46
CA ALA A 171 34.14 6.05 7.92
C ALA A 171 35.40 6.94 7.87
N HIS A 172 35.23 8.26 7.72
CA HIS A 172 36.35 9.20 7.73
C HIS A 172 36.89 9.45 9.14
N SER A 173 36.02 9.46 10.16
CA SER A 173 36.41 9.72 11.54
C SER A 173 35.66 8.83 12.55
N PRO A 174 35.92 7.51 12.56
CA PRO A 174 35.32 6.62 13.55
C PRO A 174 35.90 6.93 14.93
N ARG A 175 35.04 7.01 15.95
CA ARG A 175 35.47 7.25 17.33
C ARG A 175 36.24 6.06 17.87
N TYR A 176 37.35 6.34 18.55
CA TYR A 176 38.13 5.36 19.30
C TYR A 176 38.57 5.94 20.64
N SER A 177 38.77 5.07 21.64
CA SER A 177 39.58 5.36 22.82
C SER A 177 41.00 4.88 22.60
N THR A 178 41.98 5.61 23.10
CA THR A 178 43.38 5.16 23.10
C THR A 178 43.64 4.34 24.35
N VAL A 179 44.09 3.09 24.17
CA VAL A 179 44.49 2.21 25.27
C VAL A 179 45.96 1.84 25.12
N GLN A 180 46.70 1.93 26.21
CA GLN A 180 48.08 1.49 26.27
C GLN A 180 48.10 -0.03 26.49
N LYS A 181 48.67 -0.78 25.56
CA LYS A 181 48.93 -2.22 25.68
C LYS A 181 50.43 -2.45 25.54
N ARG A 182 50.94 -3.55 26.10
CA ARG A 182 52.34 -3.95 25.91
C ARG A 182 52.43 -5.01 24.82
N GLU A 183 53.32 -4.82 23.87
CA GLU A 183 53.59 -5.78 22.80
C GLU A 183 55.08 -5.87 22.52
N ILE A 184 55.53 -7.08 22.15
CA ILE A 184 56.89 -7.32 21.71
C ILE A 184 57.04 -6.72 20.30
N GLN A 185 57.93 -5.74 20.17
CA GLN A 185 58.19 -5.03 18.91
C GLN A 185 59.68 -4.81 18.72
N ASP A 186 60.08 -4.38 17.52
CA ASP A 186 61.48 -4.13 17.19
C ASP A 186 62.05 -3.00 18.05
N PHE A 187 63.20 -3.28 18.68
CA PHE A 187 63.83 -2.38 19.66
C PHE A 187 64.04 -0.95 19.11
N ALA A 188 64.42 -0.85 17.84
CA ALA A 188 64.71 0.43 17.18
C ALA A 188 63.52 1.41 17.11
N THR A 189 62.29 0.90 17.23
CA THR A 189 61.06 1.72 17.12
C THR A 189 60.30 1.83 18.45
N ALA A 190 60.80 1.18 19.50
CA ALA A 190 60.09 1.01 20.75
C ALA A 190 60.23 2.20 21.71
N ASN A 191 59.13 2.61 22.32
CA ASN A 191 59.15 3.55 23.44
C ASN A 191 59.45 2.80 24.74
N ILE A 192 60.71 2.85 25.19
CA ILE A 192 61.21 2.08 26.33
C ILE A 192 60.76 2.71 27.66
N ASP A 193 60.18 1.90 28.54
CA ASP A 193 59.87 2.23 29.93
C ASP A 193 60.53 1.26 30.92
N ASN A 194 60.38 1.48 32.23
CA ASN A 194 61.03 0.66 33.25
C ASN A 194 60.68 -0.83 33.14
N GLN A 195 59.42 -1.16 32.80
CA GLN A 195 58.98 -2.54 32.60
C GLN A 195 59.58 -3.18 31.34
N SER A 196 59.89 -2.38 30.32
CA SER A 196 60.59 -2.85 29.12
C SER A 196 62.00 -3.34 29.47
N ILE A 197 62.65 -2.66 30.42
CA ILE A 197 63.97 -3.04 30.95
C ILE A 197 63.85 -4.32 31.80
N ASP A 198 62.85 -4.39 32.68
CA ASP A 198 62.61 -5.59 33.49
C ASP A 198 62.38 -6.82 32.59
N TRP A 199 61.58 -6.69 31.53
CA TRP A 199 61.36 -7.74 30.55
C TRP A 199 62.66 -8.18 29.86
N LEU A 200 63.50 -7.23 29.45
CA LEU A 200 64.79 -7.53 28.82
C LEU A 200 65.72 -8.30 29.77
N ILE A 201 65.73 -7.95 31.06
CA ILE A 201 66.51 -8.66 32.09
C ILE A 201 65.98 -10.08 32.29
N GLU A 202 64.67 -10.27 32.22
CA GLU A 202 64.02 -11.59 32.33
C GLU A 202 64.24 -12.47 31.09
N HIS A 203 64.54 -11.87 29.93
CA HIS A 203 64.69 -12.56 28.63
C HIS A 203 66.09 -12.34 28.01
N LEU A 204 67.13 -12.29 28.86
CA LEU A 204 68.52 -12.16 28.41
C LEU A 204 68.99 -13.35 27.55
N ASP A 205 68.30 -14.47 27.61
CA ASP A 205 68.53 -15.64 26.77
C ASP A 205 68.15 -15.43 25.29
N GLU A 206 67.34 -14.41 24.99
CA GLU A 206 67.05 -14.00 23.60
C GLU A 206 68.21 -13.20 22.96
N LEU A 207 69.21 -12.77 23.74
CA LEU A 207 70.35 -12.01 23.24
C LEU A 207 71.44 -12.92 22.67
N TYR A 208 71.82 -12.66 21.41
CA TYR A 208 72.92 -13.36 20.74
C TYR A 208 74.22 -12.58 20.89
N PHE A 209 75.23 -13.20 21.50
CA PHE A 209 76.56 -12.60 21.69
C PHE A 209 77.54 -13.08 20.63
N ASP A 210 78.12 -12.15 19.88
CA ASP A 210 79.13 -12.42 18.85
C ASP A 210 80.09 -11.24 18.71
N ASP A 211 81.40 -11.54 18.68
CA ASP A 211 82.45 -10.56 18.50
C ASP A 211 82.40 -9.88 17.12
N SER A 212 81.72 -10.50 16.13
CA SER A 212 81.48 -9.89 14.83
C SER A 212 80.60 -8.63 14.90
N LEU A 213 79.83 -8.46 15.98
CA LEU A 213 78.96 -7.31 16.22
C LEU A 213 79.70 -6.10 16.80
N LYS A 214 81.01 -6.20 17.06
CA LYS A 214 81.81 -5.13 17.69
C LYS A 214 81.73 -3.77 17.00
N ASP A 215 81.64 -3.77 15.67
CA ASP A 215 81.56 -2.55 14.86
C ASP A 215 80.11 -2.20 14.46
N HIS A 216 79.10 -2.93 14.98
CA HIS A 216 77.70 -2.67 14.68
C HIS A 216 77.20 -1.44 15.47
N PRO A 217 76.48 -0.49 14.83
CA PRO A 217 76.09 0.77 15.46
C PRO A 217 75.19 0.62 16.68
N ASP A 218 74.38 -0.44 16.73
CA ASP A 218 73.43 -0.73 17.81
C ASP A 218 73.94 -1.82 18.78
N ALA A 219 75.23 -2.18 18.73
CA ALA A 219 75.79 -3.20 19.60
C ALA A 219 76.03 -2.69 21.02
N ILE A 220 75.74 -3.56 21.99
CA ILE A 220 75.94 -3.35 23.42
C ILE A 220 77.04 -4.32 23.88
N GLU A 221 78.04 -3.78 24.59
CA GLU A 221 79.10 -4.57 25.20
C GLU A 221 78.73 -4.99 26.62
N ILE A 222 78.73 -6.30 26.88
CA ILE A 222 78.51 -6.87 28.21
C ILE A 222 79.66 -7.85 28.50
N ASN A 223 80.45 -7.58 29.54
CA ASN A 223 81.60 -8.41 29.94
C ASN A 223 82.60 -8.74 28.81
N GLY A 224 82.79 -7.80 27.87
CA GLY A 224 83.71 -7.96 26.74
C GLY A 224 83.15 -8.73 25.54
N GLN A 225 81.85 -9.05 25.54
CA GLN A 225 81.13 -9.63 24.39
C GLN A 225 80.08 -8.65 23.87
N TYR A 226 79.82 -8.68 22.56
CA TYR A 226 78.92 -7.73 21.88
C TYR A 226 77.59 -8.40 21.50
N THR A 227 76.47 -7.73 21.72
CA THR A 227 75.13 -8.19 21.33
C THR A 227 74.26 -7.05 20.81
N VAL A 228 73.17 -7.36 20.12
CA VAL A 228 72.16 -6.40 19.66
C VAL A 228 70.79 -6.86 20.20
N ILE A 229 69.96 -5.90 20.62
CA ILE A 229 68.59 -6.18 21.06
C ILE A 229 67.70 -6.11 19.82
N ASP A 230 67.16 -7.25 19.40
CA ASP A 230 66.26 -7.30 18.25
C ASP A 230 64.84 -6.84 18.62
N ARG A 231 64.31 -7.35 19.74
CA ARG A 231 62.93 -7.11 20.18
C ARG A 231 62.86 -6.75 21.65
N ILE A 232 61.84 -5.99 22.01
CA ILE A 232 61.56 -5.62 23.39
C ILE A 232 60.05 -5.53 23.62
N ASP A 233 59.58 -5.96 24.79
CA ASP A 233 58.21 -5.70 25.22
C ASP A 233 58.07 -4.22 25.61
N ALA A 234 57.28 -3.47 24.84
CA ALA A 234 57.15 -2.04 25.04
C ALA A 234 55.69 -1.57 24.95
N PRO A 235 55.34 -0.46 25.61
CA PRO A 235 54.01 0.12 25.52
C PRO A 235 53.71 0.63 24.10
N VAL A 236 52.64 0.10 23.52
CA VAL A 236 52.03 0.53 22.26
C VAL A 236 50.67 1.13 22.53
N ILE A 237 50.42 2.33 21.98
CA ILE A 237 49.11 2.96 22.03
C ILE A 237 48.27 2.36 20.91
N LYS A 238 47.20 1.64 21.26
CA LYS A 238 46.23 1.09 20.32
C LYS A 238 44.92 1.87 20.34
N MET A 239 44.30 1.97 19.17
CA MET A 239 42.94 2.47 19.01
C MET A 239 41.95 1.36 19.35
N GLU A 240 41.11 1.60 20.34
CA GLU A 240 40.00 0.73 20.72
C GLU A 240 38.68 1.36 20.30
N TYR A 241 37.96 0.67 19.42
CA TYR A 241 36.68 1.16 18.88
C TYR A 241 35.48 0.75 19.74
N ALA A 242 35.67 -0.08 20.76
CA ALA A 242 34.65 -0.51 21.70
C ALA A 242 34.30 0.60 22.73
N THR A 243 33.81 1.74 22.22
CA THR A 243 33.32 2.86 23.02
C THR A 243 31.82 2.74 23.22
N TYR A 244 31.29 3.29 24.31
CA TYR A 244 29.85 3.29 24.60
C TYR A 244 29.00 3.75 23.40
N GLU A 245 29.41 4.83 22.73
CA GLU A 245 28.70 5.35 21.57
C GLU A 245 28.65 4.33 20.43
N ASN A 246 29.78 3.68 20.13
CA ASN A 246 29.88 2.68 19.07
C ASN A 246 29.12 1.39 19.43
N GLU A 247 29.11 0.99 20.70
CA GLU A 247 28.28 -0.11 21.19
C GLU A 247 26.80 0.20 21.04
N CYS A 248 26.37 1.44 21.33
CA CYS A 248 25.00 1.90 21.11
C CYS A 248 24.60 1.93 19.63
N ILE A 249 25.51 2.31 18.72
CA ILE A 249 25.29 2.24 17.28
C ILE A 249 24.97 0.80 16.86
N LEU A 250 25.82 -0.17 17.24
CA LEU A 250 25.56 -1.58 16.96
C LEU A 250 24.31 -2.11 17.69
N GLY A 251 24.01 -1.54 18.86
CA GLY A 251 22.76 -1.75 19.60
C GLY A 251 21.51 -1.36 18.82
N GLY A 252 21.54 -0.23 18.10
CA GLY A 252 20.45 0.20 17.22
C GLY A 252 20.13 -0.81 16.14
N PHE A 253 21.16 -1.32 15.46
CA PHE A 253 20.99 -2.39 14.47
C PHE A 253 20.43 -3.68 15.10
N TYR A 254 20.83 -4.01 16.32
CA TYR A 254 20.25 -5.14 17.05
C TYR A 254 18.74 -4.95 17.29
N TRP A 255 18.32 -3.78 17.78
CA TRP A 255 16.90 -3.48 18.01
C TRP A 255 16.09 -3.44 16.71
N ALA A 256 16.63 -2.85 15.66
CA ALA A 256 16.03 -2.85 14.33
C ALA A 256 15.77 -4.27 13.81
N ARG A 257 16.74 -5.19 13.95
CA ARG A 257 16.56 -6.60 13.57
C ARG A 257 15.49 -7.29 14.41
N LYS A 258 15.51 -7.06 15.73
CA LYS A 258 14.51 -7.64 16.62
C LYS A 258 13.10 -7.20 16.21
N LEU A 259 12.91 -5.92 15.93
CA LEU A 259 11.64 -5.38 15.44
C LEU A 259 11.19 -6.05 14.14
N ILE A 260 12.11 -6.25 13.19
CA ILE A 260 11.83 -6.98 11.94
C ILE A 260 11.37 -8.42 12.22
N ASP A 261 12.09 -9.14 13.09
CA ASP A 261 11.75 -10.54 13.39
C ASP A 261 10.41 -10.64 14.16
N ASP A 262 10.13 -9.71 15.08
CA ASP A 262 8.84 -9.58 15.77
C ASP A 262 7.69 -9.29 14.75
N LEU A 263 7.94 -8.48 13.71
CA LEU A 263 6.97 -8.27 12.62
C LEU A 263 6.71 -9.54 11.81
N PHE A 264 7.74 -10.30 11.45
CA PHE A 264 7.56 -11.58 10.73
C PHE A 264 6.67 -12.54 11.50
N THR A 265 7.00 -12.78 12.78
CA THR A 265 6.23 -13.69 13.63
C THR A 265 4.77 -13.26 13.77
N HIS A 266 4.51 -11.95 13.87
CA HIS A 266 3.15 -11.44 13.94
C HIS A 266 2.38 -11.63 12.62
N ILE A 267 3.01 -11.34 11.48
CA ILE A 267 2.35 -11.51 10.17
C ILE A 267 2.08 -12.99 9.87
N ASP A 268 3.03 -13.87 10.19
CA ASP A 268 2.87 -15.33 10.02
C ASP A 268 1.68 -15.84 10.85
N HIS A 269 1.56 -15.39 12.11
CA HIS A 269 0.41 -15.72 12.96
C HIS A 269 -0.92 -15.21 12.38
N LEU A 270 -0.96 -13.99 11.82
CA LEU A 270 -2.15 -13.48 11.15
C LEU A 270 -2.52 -14.30 9.91
N ASN A 271 -1.54 -14.78 9.15
CA ASN A 271 -1.78 -15.58 7.95
C ASN A 271 -2.23 -17.01 8.28
N GLU A 272 -1.68 -17.63 9.32
CA GLU A 272 -2.13 -18.94 9.82
C GLU A 272 -3.58 -18.92 10.27
N GLN A 273 -4.01 -17.85 10.98
CA GLN A 273 -5.40 -17.68 11.38
C GLN A 273 -6.35 -17.50 10.19
N LYS A 274 -5.87 -16.90 9.09
CA LYS A 274 -6.70 -16.58 7.91
C LYS A 274 -6.82 -17.72 6.91
N ASN A 275 -5.82 -18.59 6.81
CA ASN A 275 -5.89 -19.81 5.99
C ASN A 275 -7.01 -20.77 6.44
N TYR A 276 -7.47 -20.63 7.69
CA TYR A 276 -8.64 -21.36 8.20
C TYR A 276 -9.95 -20.91 7.53
N PHE A 277 -10.08 -19.64 7.14
CA PHE A 277 -11.29 -19.08 6.50
C PHE A 277 -11.35 -19.31 4.99
N GLN A 278 -10.22 -19.56 4.33
CA GLN A 278 -10.16 -19.81 2.88
C GLN A 278 -10.50 -21.26 2.48
N ALA A 279 -10.47 -22.20 3.43
CA ALA A 279 -10.74 -23.61 3.16
C ALA A 279 -12.21 -23.92 2.81
N ASP A 280 -13.11 -22.94 2.91
CA ASP A 280 -14.57 -23.11 2.76
C ASP A 280 -15.10 -23.04 1.31
N GLY A 281 -14.22 -23.03 0.30
CA GLY A 281 -14.52 -23.55 -1.04
C GLY A 281 -15.58 -22.84 -1.90
N ASN A 282 -16.13 -21.70 -1.49
CA ASN A 282 -17.20 -21.01 -2.24
C ASN A 282 -16.71 -20.19 -3.45
N GLY A 283 -15.40 -20.00 -3.64
CA GLY A 283 -14.80 -19.32 -4.81
C GLY A 283 -15.01 -17.79 -4.90
N TYR A 284 -15.68 -17.19 -3.92
CA TYR A 284 -15.92 -15.75 -3.82
C TYR A 284 -14.77 -15.02 -3.11
N ALA A 285 -14.52 -13.76 -3.48
CA ALA A 285 -13.52 -12.96 -2.80
C ALA A 285 -13.98 -12.56 -1.39
N THR A 286 -13.15 -12.86 -0.40
CA THR A 286 -13.40 -12.50 1.01
C THR A 286 -12.44 -11.40 1.47
N PHE A 287 -12.86 -10.61 2.46
CA PHE A 287 -12.00 -9.58 3.04
C PHE A 287 -10.72 -10.17 3.67
N GLU A 288 -10.84 -11.33 4.33
CA GLU A 288 -9.71 -12.01 4.94
C GLU A 288 -8.67 -12.40 3.89
N SER A 289 -9.12 -12.86 2.71
CA SER A 289 -8.24 -13.15 1.57
C SER A 289 -7.49 -11.91 1.08
N ALA A 290 -8.19 -10.80 0.87
CA ALA A 290 -7.60 -9.51 0.54
C ALA A 290 -6.51 -9.08 1.53
N GLN A 291 -6.76 -9.27 2.83
CA GLN A 291 -5.82 -8.90 3.88
C GLN A 291 -4.60 -9.85 3.94
N VAL A 292 -4.76 -11.15 3.64
CA VAL A 292 -3.61 -12.08 3.48
C VAL A 292 -2.69 -11.60 2.36
N ILE A 293 -3.24 -11.14 1.24
CA ILE A 293 -2.46 -10.69 0.08
C ILE A 293 -1.67 -9.42 0.39
N ILE A 294 -2.29 -8.46 1.07
CA ILE A 294 -1.61 -7.25 1.53
C ILE A 294 -0.52 -7.58 2.53
N ASN A 295 -0.80 -8.49 3.47
CA ASN A 295 0.19 -8.97 4.42
C ASN A 295 1.36 -9.65 3.70
N ALA A 296 1.10 -10.52 2.72
CA ALA A 296 2.13 -11.19 1.93
C ALA A 296 3.01 -10.19 1.18
N GLN A 297 2.43 -9.15 0.61
CA GLN A 297 3.19 -8.12 -0.07
C GLN A 297 3.96 -7.21 0.91
N ALA A 298 3.41 -6.94 2.11
CA ALA A 298 4.14 -6.25 3.18
C ALA A 298 5.33 -7.09 3.67
N ILE A 299 5.25 -8.43 3.67
CA ILE A 299 6.37 -9.32 3.97
C ILE A 299 7.51 -9.13 2.96
N GLU A 300 7.21 -8.97 1.67
CA GLU A 300 8.25 -8.70 0.66
C GLU A 300 8.99 -7.39 0.98
N ASP A 301 8.26 -6.33 1.36
CA ASP A 301 8.85 -5.04 1.74
C ASP A 301 9.71 -5.16 3.01
N VAL A 302 9.25 -5.93 4.01
CA VAL A 302 10.02 -6.20 5.22
C VAL A 302 11.28 -7.01 4.90
N ASN A 303 11.23 -7.96 3.96
CA ASN A 303 12.40 -8.71 3.48
C ASN A 303 13.42 -7.81 2.77
N GLU A 304 12.96 -6.84 1.98
CA GLU A 304 13.83 -5.85 1.36
C GLU A 304 14.53 -4.99 2.43
N LEU A 305 13.77 -4.47 3.40
CA LEU A 305 14.30 -3.71 4.54
C LEU A 305 15.30 -4.54 5.36
N LYS A 306 15.00 -5.81 5.62
CA LYS A 306 15.90 -6.76 6.29
C LYS A 306 17.22 -6.87 5.55
N THR A 307 17.17 -7.06 4.23
CA THR A 307 18.36 -7.18 3.38
C THR A 307 19.21 -5.90 3.41
N ARG A 308 18.56 -4.73 3.31
CA ARG A 308 19.24 -3.43 3.41
C ARG A 308 19.86 -3.25 4.80
N LEU A 309 19.12 -3.50 5.87
CA LEU A 309 19.60 -3.41 7.25
C LEU A 309 20.87 -4.23 7.47
N TYR A 310 20.88 -5.51 7.06
CA TYR A 310 22.05 -6.39 7.20
C TYR A 310 23.25 -5.89 6.40
N ARG A 311 23.02 -5.33 5.21
CA ARG A 311 24.09 -4.75 4.38
C ARG A 311 24.74 -3.56 5.08
N VAL A 312 23.94 -2.68 5.66
CA VAL A 312 24.44 -1.49 6.38
C VAL A 312 25.13 -1.90 7.67
N GLU A 313 24.51 -2.77 8.48
CA GLU A 313 25.09 -3.30 9.71
C GLU A 313 26.47 -3.92 9.45
N ARG A 314 26.63 -4.70 8.38
CA ARG A 314 27.91 -5.30 8.01
C ARG A 314 29.00 -4.26 7.79
N LYS A 315 28.69 -3.14 7.13
CA LYS A 315 29.65 -2.04 6.91
C LYS A 315 30.02 -1.37 8.23
N TYR A 316 29.05 -1.12 9.11
CA TYR A 316 29.32 -0.58 10.44
C TYR A 316 30.18 -1.51 11.31
N ARG A 317 29.94 -2.82 11.28
CA ARG A 317 30.77 -3.81 11.98
C ARG A 317 32.21 -3.86 11.45
N GLN A 318 32.43 -3.61 10.16
CA GLN A 318 33.77 -3.52 9.58
C GLN A 318 34.49 -2.24 10.02
N LEU A 319 33.78 -1.12 10.14
CA LEU A 319 34.32 0.16 10.62
C LEU A 319 34.62 0.16 12.13
N LEU A 320 33.90 -0.64 12.90
CA LEU A 320 33.96 -0.67 14.37
C LEU A 320 34.44 -2.06 14.86
N PRO A 321 35.71 -2.43 14.62
CA PRO A 321 36.21 -3.75 14.97
C PRO A 321 36.15 -3.98 16.48
N ASN A 322 35.93 -5.24 16.88
CA ASN A 322 35.87 -5.69 18.28
C ASN A 322 34.80 -5.01 19.16
N THR A 323 33.85 -4.28 18.58
CA THR A 323 32.74 -3.64 19.30
C THR A 323 31.56 -4.61 19.43
N LYS A 324 30.96 -4.71 20.62
CA LYS A 324 29.75 -5.51 20.86
C LYS A 324 28.50 -4.62 20.90
N PRO A 325 27.34 -5.09 20.44
CA PRO A 325 26.11 -4.32 20.49
C PRO A 325 25.63 -4.13 21.93
N ASN A 326 25.31 -2.88 22.30
CA ASN A 326 24.66 -2.56 23.56
C ASN A 326 23.15 -2.76 23.44
N VAL A 327 22.60 -3.68 24.23
CA VAL A 327 21.16 -4.01 24.20
C VAL A 327 20.33 -3.03 25.03
N TYR A 328 20.95 -2.21 25.87
CA TYR A 328 20.24 -1.25 26.72
C TYR A 328 19.93 0.05 25.96
N PRO A 329 18.87 0.79 26.38
CA PRO A 329 18.54 2.09 25.79
C PRO A 329 19.73 3.06 25.78
N PRO A 330 19.95 3.78 24.67
CA PRO A 330 21.05 4.72 24.56
C PRO A 330 20.80 5.91 25.51
N LYS A 331 21.83 6.30 26.26
CA LYS A 331 21.84 7.47 27.13
C LYS A 331 22.56 8.60 26.43
N LEU A 332 22.04 9.82 26.52
CA LEU A 332 22.70 10.99 25.96
C LEU A 332 24.02 11.24 26.70
N THR A 333 25.14 11.02 26.03
CA THR A 333 26.48 11.34 26.55
C THR A 333 26.93 12.70 26.01
N LYS A 334 27.97 13.30 26.62
CA LYS A 334 28.61 14.51 26.09
C LYS A 334 29.04 14.38 24.63
N GLN A 335 29.28 13.16 24.19
CA GLN A 335 29.86 12.83 22.90
C GLN A 335 28.77 12.70 21.84
N PHE A 336 27.64 12.09 22.21
CA PHE A 336 26.40 12.22 21.45
C PHE A 336 25.95 13.67 21.33
N SER A 337 26.13 14.52 22.37
CA SER A 337 25.65 15.91 22.31
C SER A 337 26.60 16.90 21.60
N SER A 338 27.90 16.62 21.55
CA SER A 338 28.90 17.61 21.07
C SER A 338 29.34 17.43 19.62
N VAL A 339 29.15 16.24 19.04
CA VAL A 339 29.52 15.94 17.66
C VAL A 339 28.25 15.75 16.85
N ASN A 340 28.04 16.60 15.84
CA ASN A 340 26.81 16.60 15.01
C ASN A 340 26.47 15.21 14.46
N LEU A 341 27.46 14.49 13.91
CA LEU A 341 27.30 13.11 13.42
C LEU A 341 26.71 12.20 14.50
N TYR A 342 27.33 12.15 15.68
CA TYR A 342 26.89 11.29 16.78
C TYR A 342 25.54 11.74 17.34
N SER A 343 25.24 13.04 17.34
CA SER A 343 23.93 13.56 17.74
C SER A 343 22.82 13.07 16.81
N ASN A 344 23.05 13.10 15.50
CA ASN A 344 22.10 12.60 14.50
C ASN A 344 21.93 11.07 14.58
N ILE A 345 23.02 10.35 14.86
CA ILE A 345 22.95 8.91 15.12
C ILE A 345 22.11 8.64 16.37
N PHE A 346 22.33 9.36 17.47
CA PHE A 346 21.59 9.20 18.71
C PHE A 346 20.07 9.40 18.53
N LEU A 347 19.66 10.42 17.78
CA LEU A 347 18.25 10.63 17.44
C LEU A 347 17.67 9.46 16.64
N SER A 348 18.42 8.95 15.66
CA SER A 348 18.02 7.77 14.87
C SER A 348 17.90 6.51 15.74
N LEU A 349 18.80 6.33 16.73
CA LEU A 349 18.74 5.21 17.67
C LEU A 349 17.50 5.26 18.57
N LEU A 350 17.15 6.45 19.06
CA LEU A 350 15.95 6.65 19.88
C LEU A 350 14.66 6.36 19.12
N GLN A 351 14.61 6.72 17.83
CA GLN A 351 13.46 6.42 16.98
C GLN A 351 13.21 4.91 16.92
N VAL A 352 14.24 4.11 16.65
CA VAL A 352 14.09 2.64 16.58
C VAL A 352 13.75 2.03 17.94
N TYR A 353 14.40 2.49 19.02
CA TYR A 353 14.18 1.93 20.35
C TYR A 353 12.76 2.17 20.87
N ASN A 354 12.16 3.31 20.56
CA ASN A 354 10.82 3.67 21.01
C ASN A 354 9.69 3.03 20.17
N LEU A 355 10.02 2.35 19.07
CA LEU A 355 9.02 1.62 18.29
C LEU A 355 8.51 0.43 19.08
N LYS A 356 7.21 0.41 19.34
CA LYS A 356 6.49 -0.74 19.89
C LYS A 356 5.55 -1.31 18.84
N ILE A 357 5.57 -2.62 18.69
CA ILE A 357 4.57 -3.37 17.92
C ILE A 357 3.49 -3.74 18.92
N ASP A 358 2.28 -3.25 18.71
CA ASP A 358 1.13 -3.78 19.43
C ASP A 358 0.64 -5.00 18.66
N THR A 359 0.75 -6.17 19.28
CA THR A 359 0.36 -7.46 18.70
C THR A 359 -1.06 -7.84 19.09
N ASP A 360 -1.69 -7.10 20.01
CA ASP A 360 -3.01 -7.40 20.56
C ASP A 360 -4.09 -6.56 19.87
N SER A 361 -4.28 -6.77 18.56
CA SER A 361 -5.49 -6.29 17.89
C SER A 361 -6.34 -7.48 17.45
N SER A 362 -7.36 -7.81 18.25
CA SER A 362 -8.48 -8.62 17.79
C SER A 362 -9.04 -8.01 16.50
N ALA A 363 -9.19 -8.84 15.48
CA ALA A 363 -9.68 -8.57 14.13
C ALA A 363 -10.31 -7.18 13.95
N SER A 364 -9.53 -6.27 13.39
CA SER A 364 -9.94 -4.90 13.09
C SER A 364 -11.09 -4.87 12.09
N SER A 365 -12.27 -4.43 12.52
CA SER A 365 -13.36 -4.04 11.63
C SER A 365 -12.89 -2.84 10.77
N MET A 366 -12.74 -3.05 9.47
CA MET A 366 -12.36 -2.02 8.49
C MET A 366 -13.59 -1.48 7.76
N LYS A 367 -13.47 -0.30 7.13
CA LYS A 367 -14.57 0.37 6.41
C LYS A 367 -15.23 -0.59 5.42
N THR A 368 -16.53 -0.78 5.57
CA THR A 368 -17.32 -1.74 4.78
C THR A 368 -17.50 -1.30 3.32
N SER A 369 -17.43 0.00 3.01
CA SER A 369 -17.78 0.61 1.71
C SER A 369 -16.62 0.76 0.70
N PHE A 370 -15.86 -0.31 0.47
CA PHE A 370 -14.55 -0.19 -0.18
C PHE A 370 -14.44 -0.76 -1.62
N LEU A 371 -15.24 -1.75 -2.01
CA LEU A 371 -15.04 -2.46 -3.28
C LEU A 371 -15.21 -1.59 -4.54
N ASP A 372 -16.22 -0.71 -4.57
CA ASP A 372 -16.42 0.22 -5.68
C ASP A 372 -15.20 1.13 -5.86
N GLN A 373 -14.64 1.64 -4.76
CA GLN A 373 -13.46 2.50 -4.78
C GLN A 373 -12.20 1.73 -5.21
N ILE A 374 -12.00 0.49 -4.74
CA ILE A 374 -10.93 -0.38 -5.25
C ILE A 374 -11.08 -0.55 -6.76
N TYR A 375 -12.29 -0.87 -7.21
CA TYR A 375 -12.54 -1.17 -8.61
C TYR A 375 -12.34 0.07 -9.50
N GLU A 376 -12.78 1.23 -9.06
CA GLU A 376 -12.56 2.52 -9.73
C GLU A 376 -11.07 2.84 -9.80
N MET A 377 -10.33 2.71 -8.70
CA MET A 377 -8.88 2.88 -8.69
C MET A 377 -8.16 1.89 -9.59
N TYR A 378 -8.56 0.61 -9.54
CA TYR A 378 -7.99 -0.43 -10.38
C TYR A 378 -8.18 -0.08 -11.86
N THR A 379 -9.38 0.36 -12.21
CA THR A 379 -9.72 0.81 -13.56
C THR A 379 -8.91 2.05 -13.97
N TYR A 380 -8.74 3.02 -13.08
CA TYR A 380 -7.90 4.20 -13.33
C TYR A 380 -6.47 3.81 -13.69
N TYR A 381 -5.81 2.99 -12.87
CA TYR A 381 -4.41 2.61 -13.11
C TYR A 381 -4.27 1.71 -14.34
N GLN A 382 -5.24 0.85 -14.64
CA GLN A 382 -5.27 0.06 -15.89
C GLN A 382 -5.38 0.96 -17.13
N LEU A 383 -6.29 1.93 -17.10
CA LEU A 383 -6.45 2.92 -18.18
C LEU A 383 -5.20 3.78 -18.36
N LYS A 384 -4.62 4.27 -17.25
CA LYS A 384 -3.36 5.04 -17.25
C LYS A 384 -2.23 4.25 -17.90
N ASP A 385 -2.03 2.99 -17.49
CA ASP A 385 -0.98 2.13 -18.05
C ASP A 385 -1.20 1.86 -19.54
N ALA A 386 -2.43 1.50 -19.93
CA ALA A 386 -2.80 1.27 -21.32
C ALA A 386 -2.56 2.50 -22.20
N LEU A 387 -2.85 3.69 -21.66
CA LEU A 387 -2.60 4.97 -22.32
C LEU A 387 -1.10 5.22 -22.46
N LEU A 388 -0.35 5.16 -21.35
CA LEU A 388 1.10 5.42 -21.33
C LEU A 388 1.88 4.45 -22.25
N GLU A 389 1.45 3.19 -22.34
CA GLU A 389 2.08 2.23 -23.24
C GLU A 389 1.97 2.66 -24.72
N CYS A 390 0.87 3.31 -25.12
CA CYS A 390 0.72 3.82 -26.48
C CYS A 390 1.77 4.90 -26.83
N PHE A 391 2.38 5.53 -25.82
CA PHE A 391 3.37 6.60 -25.99
C PHE A 391 4.78 6.20 -25.56
N LYS A 392 5.04 4.93 -25.24
CA LYS A 392 6.34 4.46 -24.74
C LYS A 392 7.50 4.72 -25.71
N ASP A 393 7.22 4.64 -27.01
CA ASP A 393 8.21 4.88 -28.08
C ASP A 393 8.22 6.34 -28.58
N TYR A 394 7.34 7.19 -28.05
CA TYR A 394 7.25 8.60 -28.42
C TYR A 394 8.07 9.48 -27.49
N ASN A 395 8.64 10.55 -28.03
CA ASN A 395 9.34 11.55 -27.23
C ASN A 395 8.32 12.54 -26.62
N VAL A 396 7.72 12.12 -25.51
CA VAL A 396 6.69 12.87 -24.78
C VAL A 396 7.15 13.25 -23.37
N ARG A 397 6.63 14.37 -22.87
CA ARG A 397 6.63 14.76 -21.47
C ARG A 397 5.28 14.38 -20.87
N ILE A 398 5.31 13.79 -19.69
CA ILE A 398 4.13 13.47 -18.89
C ILE A 398 4.09 14.45 -17.72
N GLU A 399 2.98 15.15 -17.57
CA GLU A 399 2.69 16.01 -16.42
C GLU A 399 1.49 15.42 -15.68
N GLU A 400 1.61 15.25 -14.37
CA GLU A 400 0.58 14.67 -13.51
C GLU A 400 0.32 15.67 -12.38
N ASP A 401 -0.95 16.00 -12.15
CA ASP A 401 -1.34 16.90 -11.06
C ASP A 401 -1.02 16.25 -9.70
N GLU A 402 -0.76 17.08 -8.69
CA GLU A 402 -0.64 16.58 -7.31
C GLU A 402 -2.00 16.05 -6.83
N VAL A 403 -1.96 14.97 -6.05
CA VAL A 403 -3.18 14.40 -5.47
C VAL A 403 -3.64 15.29 -4.32
N GLU A 404 -4.88 15.76 -4.39
CA GLU A 404 -5.48 16.58 -3.33
C GLU A 404 -5.58 15.81 -2.00
N GLU A 405 -5.56 16.53 -0.88
CA GLU A 405 -5.66 15.93 0.45
C GLU A 405 -7.01 15.21 0.60
N GLY A 406 -6.95 13.91 0.95
CA GLY A 406 -8.13 13.04 1.05
C GLY A 406 -8.54 12.34 -0.26
N GLU A 407 -7.94 12.68 -1.40
CA GLU A 407 -8.13 11.97 -2.66
C GLU A 407 -7.04 10.90 -2.89
N PHE A 408 -7.34 9.95 -3.80
CA PHE A 408 -6.47 8.81 -4.11
C PHE A 408 -5.94 8.80 -5.55
N ILE A 409 -6.56 9.61 -6.41
CA ILE A 409 -6.33 9.63 -7.85
C ILE A 409 -6.12 11.10 -8.24
N PRO A 410 -5.05 11.43 -8.99
CA PRO A 410 -4.85 12.79 -9.46
C PRO A 410 -5.87 13.15 -10.55
N LYS A 411 -6.36 14.41 -10.52
CA LYS A 411 -7.43 14.87 -11.41
C LYS A 411 -7.05 14.89 -12.89
N ARG A 412 -5.77 15.08 -13.21
CA ARG A 412 -5.29 15.18 -14.60
C ARG A 412 -3.91 14.56 -14.78
N ILE A 413 -3.78 13.83 -15.88
CA ILE A 413 -2.50 13.48 -16.51
C ILE A 413 -2.48 14.06 -17.91
N SER A 414 -1.45 14.80 -18.25
CA SER A 414 -1.24 15.41 -19.56
C SER A 414 -0.04 14.77 -20.25
N ILE A 415 -0.24 14.25 -21.46
CA ILE A 415 0.80 13.70 -22.33
C ILE A 415 1.04 14.69 -23.47
N ILE A 416 2.25 15.22 -23.52
CA ILE A 416 2.62 16.33 -24.40
C ILE A 416 3.88 15.95 -25.19
N PRO A 417 3.89 16.03 -26.53
CA PRO A 417 5.10 15.80 -27.30
C PRO A 417 6.16 16.87 -27.00
N VAL A 418 7.42 16.45 -26.81
CA VAL A 418 8.55 17.39 -26.66
C VAL A 418 8.72 18.23 -27.93
N LYS A 419 8.38 17.64 -29.09
CA LYS A 419 8.32 18.29 -30.39
C LYS A 419 6.95 18.02 -31.02
N GLY A 420 6.06 19.00 -31.00
CA GLY A 420 4.72 18.88 -31.55
C GLY A 420 3.78 19.95 -30.99
N LYS A 421 2.54 19.96 -31.47
CA LYS A 421 1.48 20.88 -31.01
C LYS A 421 0.19 20.17 -30.58
N TRP A 422 0.24 18.84 -30.42
CA TRP A 422 -0.88 18.09 -29.89
C TRP A 422 -0.74 17.93 -28.38
N MET A 423 -1.85 17.65 -27.69
CA MET A 423 -1.89 17.35 -26.26
C MET A 423 -2.96 16.30 -26.03
N MET A 424 -2.72 15.43 -25.06
CA MET A 424 -3.74 14.48 -24.61
C MET A 424 -3.87 14.54 -23.10
N ASN A 425 -5.09 14.68 -22.62
CA ASN A 425 -5.40 14.74 -21.20
C ASN A 425 -6.22 13.51 -20.81
N PHE A 426 -5.82 12.86 -19.71
CA PHE A 426 -6.61 11.86 -19.03
C PHE A 426 -7.10 12.48 -17.72
N LEU A 427 -8.42 12.58 -17.59
CA LEU A 427 -9.10 13.34 -16.54
C LEU A 427 -9.92 12.39 -15.68
N TYR A 428 -9.80 12.54 -14.37
CA TYR A 428 -10.58 11.81 -13.38
C TYR A 428 -11.72 12.68 -12.85
N GLN A 429 -12.94 12.14 -12.87
CA GLN A 429 -14.17 12.79 -12.41
C GLN A 429 -14.36 14.26 -12.84
N PRO A 430 -14.18 14.63 -14.13
CA PRO A 430 -14.36 16.01 -14.57
C PRO A 430 -15.82 16.45 -14.50
N GLN A 431 -16.07 17.71 -14.12
CA GLN A 431 -17.43 18.24 -14.07
C GLN A 431 -17.88 18.77 -15.44
N ILE A 432 -18.91 18.16 -16.02
CA ILE A 432 -19.54 18.58 -17.27
C ILE A 432 -20.78 19.42 -16.92
N GLY A 433 -20.62 20.74 -16.95
CA GLY A 433 -21.68 21.72 -16.71
C GLY A 433 -22.24 22.33 -18.00
N ARG A 434 -23.05 23.39 -17.88
CA ARG A 434 -23.51 24.17 -19.05
C ARG A 434 -22.42 25.03 -19.68
N GLU A 435 -21.40 25.35 -18.89
CA GLU A 435 -20.23 26.11 -19.30
C GLU A 435 -18.99 25.21 -19.23
N PRO A 436 -18.02 25.37 -20.14
CA PRO A 436 -16.79 24.60 -20.11
C PRO A 436 -15.99 24.96 -18.86
N LYS A 437 -15.49 23.93 -18.17
CA LYS A 437 -14.64 24.05 -16.98
C LYS A 437 -13.37 23.21 -17.19
N ASP A 438 -13.37 22.00 -16.67
CA ASP A 438 -12.24 21.07 -16.73
C ASP A 438 -12.00 20.53 -18.14
N THR A 439 -13.06 20.52 -18.94
CA THR A 439 -13.12 20.08 -20.35
C THR A 439 -13.90 21.08 -21.19
N HIS A 440 -13.84 20.92 -22.52
CA HIS A 440 -14.73 21.61 -23.45
C HIS A 440 -16.06 20.86 -23.70
N LEU A 441 -16.35 19.83 -22.88
CA LEU A 441 -17.65 19.18 -22.87
C LEU A 441 -18.64 20.05 -22.12
N VAL A 442 -19.82 20.25 -22.69
CA VAL A 442 -20.92 20.96 -22.03
C VAL A 442 -22.24 20.24 -22.15
N LEU A 443 -23.10 20.47 -21.18
CA LEU A 443 -24.50 20.08 -21.21
C LEU A 443 -25.26 20.86 -22.28
N HIS A 444 -26.03 20.12 -23.07
CA HIS A 444 -26.90 20.61 -24.13
C HIS A 444 -28.28 19.99 -23.95
N GLY A 445 -29.33 20.74 -24.27
CA GLY A 445 -30.70 20.23 -24.32
C GLY A 445 -31.40 20.28 -22.97
N LYS A 446 -32.26 19.30 -22.70
CA LYS A 446 -32.98 19.16 -21.42
C LYS A 446 -32.31 18.06 -20.59
N PRO A 447 -31.28 18.37 -19.80
CA PRO A 447 -30.76 17.40 -18.83
C PRO A 447 -31.87 17.00 -17.85
N HIS A 448 -31.65 15.91 -17.12
CA HIS A 448 -32.56 15.49 -16.05
C HIS A 448 -32.88 16.68 -15.13
N ARG A 449 -34.14 16.83 -14.70
CA ARG A 449 -34.69 18.07 -14.11
C ARG A 449 -33.89 18.64 -12.93
N ASP A 450 -33.09 17.81 -12.27
CA ASP A 450 -32.37 18.15 -11.04
C ASP A 450 -30.83 18.08 -11.18
N SER A 451 -30.29 17.80 -12.37
CA SER A 451 -28.85 17.68 -12.59
C SER A 451 -28.26 18.96 -13.18
N PHE A 452 -27.47 19.68 -12.38
CA PHE A 452 -26.73 20.88 -12.83
C PHE A 452 -25.44 20.56 -13.58
N TYR A 453 -24.87 19.38 -13.33
CA TYR A 453 -23.65 18.86 -13.95
C TYR A 453 -23.74 17.33 -14.06
N TYR A 454 -22.92 16.76 -14.94
CA TYR A 454 -22.61 15.33 -14.99
C TYR A 454 -21.14 15.10 -14.71
N THR A 455 -20.82 13.97 -14.07
CA THR A 455 -19.45 13.61 -13.69
C THR A 455 -19.21 12.16 -14.10
N PRO A 456 -18.68 11.90 -15.31
CA PRO A 456 -18.20 10.57 -15.65
C PRO A 456 -16.94 10.23 -14.85
N ASP A 457 -16.67 8.95 -14.63
CA ASP A 457 -15.49 8.54 -13.85
C ASP A 457 -14.17 8.95 -14.55
N PHE A 458 -14.09 8.79 -15.88
CA PHE A 458 -12.91 9.16 -16.65
C PHE A 458 -13.23 9.80 -18.01
N VAL A 459 -12.38 10.75 -18.41
CA VAL A 459 -12.41 11.35 -19.76
C VAL A 459 -11.01 11.37 -20.36
N VAL A 460 -10.89 10.85 -21.58
CA VAL A 460 -9.71 11.04 -22.42
C VAL A 460 -10.04 12.16 -23.41
N GLU A 461 -9.26 13.23 -23.35
CA GLU A 461 -9.33 14.37 -24.26
C GLU A 461 -8.09 14.38 -25.16
N TYR A 462 -8.29 14.49 -26.47
CA TYR A 462 -7.23 14.70 -27.44
C TYR A 462 -7.42 16.03 -28.16
N MET A 463 -6.38 16.86 -28.13
CA MET A 463 -6.31 18.12 -28.85
C MET A 463 -5.24 18.03 -29.93
N ASP A 464 -5.67 18.16 -31.19
CA ASP A 464 -4.75 18.15 -32.33
C ASP A 464 -4.08 19.53 -32.55
N PRO A 465 -3.06 19.62 -33.43
CA PRO A 465 -2.40 20.89 -33.77
C PRO A 465 -3.30 21.96 -34.41
N HIS A 466 -4.49 21.56 -34.88
CA HIS A 466 -5.49 22.40 -35.53
C HIS A 466 -6.64 22.80 -34.59
N LEU A 467 -6.47 22.55 -33.28
CA LEU A 467 -7.44 22.76 -32.20
C LEU A 467 -8.75 21.97 -32.38
N SER A 468 -8.70 20.85 -33.10
CA SER A 468 -9.79 19.88 -33.12
C SER A 468 -9.74 19.07 -31.83
N LEU A 469 -10.86 19.09 -31.11
CA LEU A 469 -11.02 18.37 -29.86
C LEU A 469 -11.74 17.06 -30.09
N ARG A 470 -11.24 15.99 -29.48
CA ARG A 470 -11.83 14.66 -29.49
C ARG A 470 -11.91 14.12 -28.08
N TYR A 471 -12.97 13.37 -27.80
CA TYR A 471 -13.28 12.91 -26.44
C TYR A 471 -13.69 11.44 -26.44
N GLY A 472 -13.14 10.69 -25.48
CA GLY A 472 -13.63 9.40 -25.06
C GLY A 472 -14.08 9.50 -23.60
N ILE A 473 -15.35 9.16 -23.35
CA ILE A 473 -15.93 9.11 -22.01
C ILE A 473 -15.91 7.66 -21.56
N LEU A 474 -15.33 7.39 -20.39
CA LEU A 474 -15.29 6.06 -19.79
C LEU A 474 -15.90 6.11 -18.39
N ASP A 475 -16.76 5.16 -18.10
CA ASP A 475 -17.56 5.17 -16.86
C ASP A 475 -17.51 3.76 -16.26
N ALA A 476 -16.83 3.62 -15.12
CA ALA A 476 -16.70 2.37 -14.39
C ALA A 476 -18.01 2.03 -13.69
N LYS A 477 -18.37 0.75 -13.77
CA LYS A 477 -19.59 0.20 -13.19
C LYS A 477 -19.21 -1.11 -12.54
N TYR A 478 -19.06 -1.10 -11.22
CA TYR A 478 -18.97 -2.32 -10.43
C TYR A 478 -20.35 -3.00 -10.40
N LYS A 479 -20.78 -3.56 -11.54
CA LYS A 479 -22.07 -4.22 -11.75
C LYS A 479 -21.90 -5.35 -12.76
N MET A 480 -22.79 -6.34 -12.72
CA MET A 480 -22.79 -7.41 -13.71
C MET A 480 -23.04 -6.84 -15.10
N ALA A 481 -22.28 -7.27 -16.12
CA ALA A 481 -22.34 -6.77 -17.48
C ALA A 481 -23.74 -6.79 -18.10
N LYS A 482 -24.58 -7.76 -17.71
CA LYS A 482 -25.99 -7.82 -18.10
C LYS A 482 -26.79 -6.63 -17.56
N THR A 483 -26.62 -6.29 -16.29
CA THR A 483 -27.25 -5.12 -15.66
C THR A 483 -26.75 -3.83 -16.30
N VAL A 484 -25.44 -3.74 -16.54
CA VAL A 484 -24.82 -2.60 -17.22
C VAL A 484 -25.41 -2.40 -18.61
N LEU A 485 -25.61 -3.48 -19.36
CA LEU A 485 -26.22 -3.42 -20.69
C LEU A 485 -27.69 -3.02 -20.67
N GLU A 486 -28.48 -3.64 -19.79
CA GLU A 486 -29.94 -3.49 -19.77
C GLU A 486 -30.38 -2.15 -19.13
N GLN A 487 -29.61 -1.63 -18.19
CA GLN A 487 -29.96 -0.44 -17.39
C GLN A 487 -29.00 0.73 -17.66
N ASP A 488 -27.73 0.57 -17.28
CA ASP A 488 -26.77 1.67 -17.22
C ASP A 488 -26.41 2.22 -18.62
N LEU A 489 -26.35 1.37 -19.64
CA LEU A 489 -26.01 1.78 -21.01
C LEU A 489 -27.00 2.80 -21.57
N LYS A 490 -28.29 2.59 -21.32
CA LYS A 490 -29.34 3.51 -21.77
C LYS A 490 -29.22 4.85 -21.06
N GLU A 491 -28.97 4.82 -19.75
CA GLU A 491 -28.80 6.02 -18.94
C GLU A 491 -27.54 6.80 -19.32
N ALA A 492 -26.40 6.13 -19.44
CA ALA A 492 -25.13 6.72 -19.83
C ALA A 492 -25.16 7.28 -21.26
N SER A 493 -25.79 6.58 -22.21
CA SER A 493 -26.00 7.09 -23.56
C SER A 493 -26.88 8.35 -23.58
N PHE A 494 -27.86 8.44 -22.68
CA PHE A 494 -28.63 9.66 -22.53
C PHE A 494 -27.77 10.78 -21.92
N LYS A 495 -27.11 10.54 -20.78
CA LYS A 495 -26.28 11.52 -20.07
C LYS A 495 -25.14 12.04 -20.94
N TYR A 496 -24.28 11.16 -21.42
CA TYR A 496 -22.97 11.50 -21.98
C TYR A 496 -22.94 11.61 -23.50
N TYR A 497 -23.91 11.02 -24.21
CA TYR A 497 -23.98 11.14 -25.66
C TYR A 497 -25.10 12.08 -26.11
N THR A 498 -26.31 11.92 -25.58
CA THR A 498 -27.45 12.75 -26.00
C THR A 498 -27.37 14.17 -25.43
N CYS A 499 -27.10 14.29 -24.14
CA CYS A 499 -27.13 15.55 -23.39
C CYS A 499 -25.78 16.30 -23.33
N VAL A 500 -24.71 15.76 -23.90
CA VAL A 500 -23.39 16.43 -23.94
C VAL A 500 -23.01 16.78 -25.37
N ARG A 501 -22.30 17.90 -25.55
CA ARG A 501 -21.65 18.29 -26.80
C ARG A 501 -20.26 18.86 -26.52
N VAL A 502 -19.42 18.85 -27.54
CA VAL A 502 -18.11 19.51 -27.54
C VAL A 502 -18.28 20.95 -28.02
N ILE A 503 -17.74 21.91 -27.29
CA ILE A 503 -17.59 23.30 -27.76
C ILE A 503 -16.19 23.44 -28.39
N GLY A 504 -16.12 23.98 -29.61
CA GLY A 504 -14.84 24.28 -30.26
C GLY A 504 -15.02 25.17 -31.49
N GLU A 505 -13.94 25.82 -31.94
CA GLU A 505 -13.98 26.90 -32.95
C GLU A 505 -14.57 26.53 -34.32
N LYS A 506 -14.65 25.23 -34.66
CA LYS A 506 -15.07 24.78 -36.00
C LYS A 506 -16.40 24.04 -36.05
N ARG A 507 -16.94 23.51 -34.94
CA ARG A 507 -18.14 22.64 -34.93
C ARG A 507 -18.90 22.65 -33.59
N ASP A 508 -19.88 23.54 -33.43
CA ASP A 508 -20.71 23.68 -32.20
C ASP A 508 -21.65 22.49 -31.86
N HIS A 509 -21.53 21.37 -32.59
CA HIS A 509 -22.41 20.20 -32.49
C HIS A 509 -21.68 18.85 -32.48
N GLN A 510 -20.35 18.84 -32.32
CA GLN A 510 -19.61 17.58 -32.24
C GLN A 510 -19.97 16.82 -30.96
N LYS A 511 -20.13 15.50 -31.10
CA LYS A 511 -20.39 14.57 -29.99
C LYS A 511 -19.10 13.88 -29.56
N PRO A 512 -19.03 13.33 -28.34
CA PRO A 512 -17.93 12.45 -27.96
C PRO A 512 -17.79 11.28 -28.94
N ASP A 513 -16.56 10.93 -29.27
CA ASP A 513 -16.24 9.88 -30.24
C ASP A 513 -16.42 8.48 -29.62
N PHE A 514 -16.18 8.36 -28.31
CA PHE A 514 -16.28 7.09 -27.58
C PHE A 514 -17.10 7.26 -26.30
N LEU A 515 -17.92 6.25 -26.01
CA LEU A 515 -18.57 6.03 -24.71
C LEU A 515 -18.38 4.55 -24.32
N TRP A 516 -17.54 4.30 -23.32
CA TRP A 516 -17.25 2.96 -22.82
C TRP A 516 -17.73 2.80 -21.38
N LEU A 517 -18.62 1.84 -21.14
CA LEU A 517 -18.91 1.39 -19.78
C LEU A 517 -17.95 0.27 -19.40
N ILE A 518 -17.29 0.39 -18.25
CA ILE A 518 -16.27 -0.56 -17.81
C ILE A 518 -16.85 -1.43 -16.68
N CYS A 519 -16.82 -2.75 -16.81
CA CYS A 519 -17.41 -3.66 -15.81
C CYS A 519 -16.54 -4.89 -15.53
N PRO A 520 -16.66 -5.54 -14.35
CA PRO A 520 -15.77 -6.61 -13.92
C PRO A 520 -15.91 -7.91 -14.71
N ASN A 521 -16.99 -8.11 -15.48
CA ASN A 521 -17.24 -9.37 -16.17
C ASN A 521 -17.68 -9.22 -17.63
N ALA A 522 -17.66 -10.34 -18.36
CA ALA A 522 -17.96 -10.38 -19.79
C ALA A 522 -19.46 -10.25 -20.06
N CYS A 523 -19.82 -9.49 -21.08
CA CYS A 523 -21.19 -9.40 -21.58
C CYS A 523 -21.45 -10.56 -22.56
N TYR A 524 -22.35 -11.49 -22.22
CA TYR A 524 -22.64 -12.69 -23.03
C TYR A 524 -21.38 -13.50 -23.41
N GLY A 525 -20.41 -13.59 -22.49
CA GLY A 525 -19.14 -14.29 -22.73
C GLY A 525 -18.17 -13.55 -23.64
N ARG A 526 -18.46 -12.30 -24.02
CA ARG A 526 -17.56 -11.43 -24.79
C ARG A 526 -16.92 -10.37 -23.89
N PRO A 527 -15.59 -10.17 -23.97
CA PRO A 527 -14.88 -9.17 -23.18
C PRO A 527 -15.15 -7.74 -23.65
N VAL A 528 -15.60 -7.57 -24.90
CA VAL A 528 -16.02 -6.27 -25.46
C VAL A 528 -17.36 -6.47 -26.15
N TRP A 529 -18.30 -5.57 -25.87
CA TRP A 529 -19.59 -5.49 -26.54
C TRP A 529 -19.79 -4.07 -27.07
N THR A 530 -20.29 -3.92 -28.30
CA THR A 530 -20.51 -2.61 -28.93
C THR A 530 -21.90 -2.56 -29.55
N MET A 531 -22.50 -1.36 -29.58
CA MET A 531 -23.82 -1.14 -30.19
C MET A 531 -23.77 -1.18 -31.73
N ASN A 532 -22.62 -0.88 -32.34
CA ASN A 532 -22.41 -0.90 -33.79
C ASN A 532 -21.65 -2.18 -34.19
N TYR A 533 -22.30 -3.04 -34.99
CA TYR A 533 -21.77 -4.35 -35.42
C TYR A 533 -20.47 -4.24 -36.25
N ASP A 534 -20.22 -3.10 -36.90
CA ASP A 534 -19.12 -2.95 -37.88
C ASP A 534 -17.91 -2.14 -37.39
N GLU A 535 -17.88 -1.69 -36.12
CA GLU A 535 -16.70 -1.09 -35.46
C GLU A 535 -15.98 0.12 -36.14
N ASN A 536 -16.42 0.54 -37.34
CA ASN A 536 -15.72 1.46 -38.24
C ASN A 536 -16.32 2.88 -38.29
N PHE A 537 -17.36 3.15 -37.51
CA PHE A 537 -18.04 4.45 -37.50
C PHE A 537 -18.10 5.02 -36.09
N LEU A 538 -17.63 6.26 -35.95
CA LEU A 538 -17.81 7.06 -34.74
C LEU A 538 -19.24 7.65 -34.72
N PRO A 539 -19.88 7.74 -33.55
CA PRO A 539 -19.37 7.36 -32.22
C PRO A 539 -19.40 5.85 -31.98
N ILE A 540 -18.49 5.37 -31.13
CA ILE A 540 -18.50 3.99 -30.64
C ILE A 540 -19.02 3.98 -29.21
N ILE A 541 -20.16 3.32 -29.00
CA ILE A 541 -20.77 3.10 -27.70
C ILE A 541 -20.66 1.61 -27.37
N GLY A 542 -20.11 1.27 -26.20
CA GLY A 542 -19.90 -0.12 -25.83
C GLY A 542 -19.65 -0.36 -24.35
N ILE A 543 -19.47 -1.63 -24.03
CA ILE A 543 -19.14 -2.15 -22.71
C ILE A 543 -17.84 -2.93 -22.84
N VAL A 544 -16.90 -2.68 -21.94
CA VAL A 544 -15.60 -3.34 -21.90
C VAL A 544 -15.39 -4.00 -20.54
N MET A 545 -14.95 -5.25 -20.57
CA MET A 545 -14.59 -5.99 -19.38
C MET A 545 -13.23 -5.52 -18.87
N ASN A 546 -13.16 -5.26 -17.57
CA ASN A 546 -11.93 -4.98 -16.86
C ASN A 546 -11.82 -5.92 -15.66
N ASN A 547 -11.11 -7.02 -15.85
CA ASN A 547 -10.75 -8.01 -14.85
C ASN A 547 -9.28 -8.40 -15.01
N ALA A 548 -8.74 -9.14 -14.04
CA ALA A 548 -7.32 -9.43 -14.02
C ALA A 548 -6.89 -10.55 -14.99
N GLU A 549 -7.80 -11.46 -15.34
CA GLU A 549 -7.49 -12.65 -16.12
C GLU A 549 -7.46 -12.43 -17.65
N SER A 550 -8.07 -11.36 -18.17
CA SER A 550 -8.30 -11.24 -19.62
C SER A 550 -7.11 -10.62 -20.37
N ASN A 551 -7.01 -10.95 -21.68
CA ASN A 551 -6.04 -10.44 -22.67
C ASN A 551 -6.22 -8.91 -22.95
N ASP A 552 -6.19 -8.14 -21.87
CA ASP A 552 -6.29 -6.70 -21.73
C ASP A 552 -7.27 -6.01 -22.72
N PRO A 553 -8.58 -6.25 -22.57
CA PRO A 553 -9.63 -5.63 -23.40
C PRO A 553 -9.58 -4.10 -23.32
N ILE A 554 -9.23 -3.55 -22.15
CA ILE A 554 -9.05 -2.12 -21.92
C ILE A 554 -7.95 -1.57 -22.83
N LYS A 555 -6.78 -2.19 -22.84
CA LYS A 555 -5.68 -1.81 -23.73
C LYS A 555 -6.02 -1.91 -25.20
N GLN A 556 -6.82 -2.89 -25.61
CA GLN A 556 -7.31 -2.95 -27.00
C GLN A 556 -8.24 -1.78 -27.31
N CYS A 557 -9.14 -1.41 -26.41
CA CYS A 557 -10.03 -0.27 -26.56
C CYS A 557 -9.27 1.06 -26.63
N ILE A 558 -8.26 1.26 -25.76
CA ILE A 558 -7.40 2.45 -25.78
C ILE A 558 -6.57 2.51 -27.07
N LYS A 559 -5.93 1.41 -27.49
CA LYS A 559 -5.19 1.35 -28.77
C LYS A 559 -6.09 1.68 -29.96
N LYS A 560 -7.33 1.20 -29.95
CA LYS A 560 -8.33 1.52 -30.98
C LYS A 560 -8.66 3.02 -30.98
N MET A 561 -8.91 3.61 -29.81
CA MET A 561 -9.15 5.04 -29.67
C MET A 561 -8.00 5.87 -30.25
N MET A 562 -6.76 5.54 -29.89
CA MET A 562 -5.57 6.24 -30.40
C MET A 562 -5.44 6.13 -31.93
N LYS A 563 -5.74 4.96 -32.50
CA LYS A 563 -5.71 4.72 -33.94
C LYS A 563 -6.75 5.55 -34.69
N GLU A 564 -8.00 5.58 -34.22
CA GLU A 564 -9.09 6.35 -34.84
C GLU A 564 -8.86 7.87 -34.77
N TRP A 565 -8.14 8.32 -33.75
CA TRP A 565 -7.74 9.73 -33.60
C TRP A 565 -6.49 10.10 -34.39
N SER A 566 -5.78 9.11 -34.97
CA SER A 566 -4.51 9.31 -35.68
C SER A 566 -3.48 10.06 -34.83
N VAL A 567 -3.40 9.73 -33.54
CA VAL A 567 -2.50 10.42 -32.60
C VAL A 567 -1.05 10.17 -33.02
N GLY A 568 -0.26 11.25 -33.15
CA GLY A 568 1.18 11.16 -33.42
C GLY A 568 1.59 10.90 -34.87
N VAL A 569 0.65 10.89 -35.83
CA VAL A 569 0.93 10.83 -37.28
C VAL A 569 1.13 12.22 -37.87
#